data_AF-A0A6A4HFK1-F1
#
_entry.id   AF-A0A6A4HFK1-F1
#
_cell.length_a   1.000
_cell.length_b   1.000
_cell.length_c   1.000
_cell.angle_alpha   90.00
_cell.angle_beta   90.00
_cell.angle_gamma   90.00
#
_symmetry.space_group_name_H-M   'P 1'
#
loop_
_entity.id
_entity.type
_entity.pdbx_description
1 polymer ?
#
loop_
_entity_poly.entity_id
_entity_poly.type
_entity_poly.pdbx_seq_one_letter_code
_entity_poly.pdbx_strand_id
1 'polypeptide(L)'
;MERFGPGDQYEQGNSSNYSSSQFANSSNFGVYGGTFINAQDSSNVTIQSHDQVQKIKDWLKAPDCSTNFIAAANKKTARTGMWIIEHPRYIEWNNNGGLLWIQGKGELS
;
A
#
# COMPACT_ATOMS: atom_id res chain seq x y z
N MET A 1 -68.62 -28.15 8.41
CA MET A 1 -67.83 -28.81 7.35
C MET A 1 -67.62 -27.78 6.27
N GLU A 2 -66.59 -26.96 6.44
CA GLU A 2 -66.22 -25.94 5.47
C GLU A 2 -65.19 -26.57 4.53
N ARG A 3 -65.50 -26.49 3.23
CA ARG A 3 -64.72 -27.11 2.16
C ARG A 3 -63.47 -26.27 1.94
N PHE A 4 -62.30 -26.80 2.30
CA PHE A 4 -61.02 -26.22 1.94
C PHE A 4 -60.90 -26.19 0.40
N GLY A 5 -60.82 -24.99 -0.17
CA GLY A 5 -60.51 -24.79 -1.59
C GLY A 5 -59.07 -25.21 -1.89
N PRO A 6 -58.75 -25.57 -3.15
CA PRO A 6 -57.41 -25.97 -3.53
C PRO A 6 -56.45 -24.81 -3.27
N GLY A 7 -55.38 -25.11 -2.52
CA GLY A 7 -54.45 -24.16 -1.94
C GLY A 7 -53.71 -23.31 -2.96
N ASP A 8 -53.27 -22.15 -2.47
CA ASP A 8 -52.46 -21.18 -3.18
C ASP A 8 -51.24 -21.86 -3.81
N GLN A 9 -51.25 -21.94 -5.14
CA GLN A 9 -50.04 -22.23 -5.89
C GLN A 9 -49.17 -20.98 -5.79
N TYR A 10 -48.16 -21.04 -4.93
CA TYR A 10 -47.02 -20.12 -4.98
C TYR A 10 -46.50 -20.13 -6.43
N GLU A 11 -46.64 -19.00 -7.11
CA GLU A 11 -46.02 -18.81 -8.41
C GLU A 11 -44.52 -19.04 -8.22
N GLN A 12 -44.05 -20.18 -8.73
CA GLN A 12 -42.64 -20.48 -8.84
C GLN A 12 -42.09 -19.38 -9.75
N GLY A 13 -41.43 -18.39 -9.13
CA GLY A 13 -40.92 -17.20 -9.81
C GLY A 13 -40.24 -17.62 -11.09
N ASN A 14 -40.88 -17.29 -12.21
CA ASN A 14 -40.42 -17.66 -13.53
C ASN A 14 -39.00 -17.09 -13.62
N SER A 15 -37.98 -17.95 -13.73
CA SER A 15 -36.63 -17.51 -14.09
C SER A 15 -36.67 -17.13 -15.56
N SER A 16 -37.37 -16.05 -15.86
CA SER A 16 -37.28 -15.34 -17.11
C SER A 16 -35.81 -15.05 -17.32
N ASN A 17 -35.21 -15.80 -18.25
CA ASN A 17 -33.87 -15.61 -18.75
C ASN A 17 -33.84 -14.25 -19.46
N TYR A 18 -33.83 -13.17 -18.68
CA TYR A 18 -33.54 -11.84 -19.20
C TYR A 18 -32.08 -11.87 -19.61
N SER A 19 -31.84 -12.14 -20.90
CA SER A 19 -30.55 -11.94 -21.54
C SER A 19 -30.28 -10.44 -21.51
N SER A 20 -29.82 -9.97 -20.36
CA SER A 20 -29.52 -8.58 -20.09
C SER A 20 -28.12 -8.35 -20.62
N SER A 21 -27.99 -7.90 -21.85
CA SER A 21 -26.67 -7.61 -22.42
C SER A 21 -26.17 -6.26 -21.88
N GLN A 22 -25.88 -6.20 -20.58
CA GLN A 22 -25.52 -4.96 -19.87
C GLN A 22 -24.27 -4.28 -20.46
N PHE A 23 -23.47 -5.02 -21.23
CA PHE A 23 -22.19 -4.57 -21.79
C PHE A 23 -22.02 -4.90 -23.29
N ALA A 24 -23.10 -5.18 -24.05
CA ALA A 24 -22.99 -5.64 -25.43
C ALA A 24 -22.23 -4.71 -26.38
N ASN A 25 -22.21 -3.41 -26.11
CA ASN A 25 -21.55 -2.39 -26.93
C ASN A 25 -20.43 -1.63 -26.20
N SER A 26 -20.01 -2.09 -25.02
CA SER A 26 -18.92 -1.42 -24.30
C SER A 26 -17.57 -1.89 -24.79
N SER A 27 -16.68 -0.95 -25.11
CA SER A 27 -15.23 -1.18 -25.20
C SER A 27 -14.54 -0.60 -23.96
N ASN A 28 -13.35 -1.11 -23.63
CA ASN A 28 -12.54 -0.68 -22.46
C ASN A 28 -13.19 -0.90 -21.08
N PHE A 29 -13.94 -1.98 -20.87
CA PHE A 29 -14.47 -2.33 -19.55
C PHE A 29 -13.45 -3.12 -18.71
N GLY A 30 -13.21 -2.68 -17.47
CA GLY A 30 -12.34 -3.36 -16.51
C GLY A 30 -13.03 -3.50 -15.15
N VAL A 31 -12.97 -4.70 -14.57
CA VAL A 31 -13.42 -4.95 -13.19
C VAL A 31 -12.19 -5.08 -12.30
N TYR A 32 -12.03 -4.14 -11.38
CA TYR A 32 -10.88 -4.10 -10.48
C TYR A 32 -11.33 -4.37 -9.05
N GLY A 33 -11.04 -5.60 -8.58
CA GLY A 33 -11.52 -6.09 -7.29
C GLY A 33 -12.99 -6.47 -7.33
N GLY A 34 -13.31 -7.67 -6.86
CA GLY A 34 -14.68 -8.19 -6.83
C GLY A 34 -14.74 -9.71 -6.86
N THR A 35 -15.93 -10.25 -6.57
CA THR A 35 -16.23 -11.68 -6.61
C THR A 35 -17.19 -11.96 -7.75
N PHE A 36 -16.77 -12.82 -8.69
CA PHE A 36 -17.61 -13.32 -9.77
C PHE A 36 -18.31 -14.59 -9.28
N ILE A 37 -19.64 -14.58 -9.36
CA ILE A 37 -20.48 -15.74 -9.00
C ILE A 37 -20.91 -16.39 -10.32
N ASN A 38 -20.55 -17.66 -10.51
CA ASN A 38 -21.05 -18.43 -11.64
C ASN A 38 -22.45 -18.98 -11.28
N ALA A 39 -23.46 -18.71 -12.10
CA ALA A 39 -24.82 -19.19 -11.83
C ALA A 39 -25.00 -20.70 -12.06
N GLN A 40 -24.05 -21.37 -12.72
CA GLN A 40 -24.07 -22.81 -13.04
C GLN A 40 -23.10 -23.63 -12.18
N ASP A 41 -22.21 -22.96 -11.44
CA ASP A 41 -21.25 -23.57 -10.54
C ASP A 41 -21.18 -22.71 -9.28
N SER A 42 -21.50 -23.26 -8.12
CA SER A 42 -21.52 -22.55 -6.83
C SER A 42 -20.15 -22.03 -6.37
N SER A 43 -19.12 -22.15 -7.21
CA SER A 43 -17.80 -21.60 -6.97
C SER A 43 -17.76 -20.08 -7.16
N ASN A 44 -17.10 -19.40 -6.23
CA ASN A 44 -16.86 -17.96 -6.28
C ASN A 44 -15.44 -17.69 -6.81
N VAL A 45 -15.33 -16.97 -7.93
CA VAL A 45 -14.02 -16.56 -8.47
C VAL A 45 -13.70 -15.17 -7.96
N THR A 46 -12.70 -15.04 -7.09
CA THR A 46 -12.27 -13.75 -6.53
C THR A 46 -11.04 -13.23 -7.29
N ILE A 47 -11.13 -12.05 -7.90
CA ILE A 47 -9.95 -11.39 -8.48
C ILE A 47 -9.18 -10.72 -7.36
N GLN A 48 -8.12 -11.39 -6.89
CA GLN A 48 -7.25 -10.87 -5.83
C GLN A 48 -6.20 -9.92 -6.42
N SER A 49 -6.30 -8.63 -6.10
CA SER A 49 -5.27 -7.61 -6.39
C SER A 49 -4.07 -7.68 -5.43
N HIS A 50 -3.72 -8.88 -4.95
CA HIS A 50 -2.92 -9.05 -3.72
C HIS A 50 -1.45 -8.65 -3.85
N ASP A 51 -0.98 -8.34 -5.06
CA ASP A 51 0.45 -8.24 -5.35
C ASP A 51 0.99 -6.81 -5.40
N GLN A 52 0.16 -5.80 -5.72
CA GLN A 52 0.66 -4.42 -5.90
C GLN A 52 1.03 -3.75 -4.58
N VAL A 53 0.21 -3.91 -3.55
CA VAL A 53 0.45 -3.30 -2.24
C VAL A 53 1.72 -3.86 -1.61
N GLN A 54 1.94 -5.17 -1.73
CA GLN A 54 3.14 -5.81 -1.18
C GLN A 54 4.40 -5.38 -1.94
N LYS A 55 4.35 -5.29 -3.28
CA LYS A 55 5.45 -4.76 -4.10
C LYS A 55 5.82 -3.32 -3.74
N ILE A 56 4.84 -2.46 -3.48
CA ILE A 56 5.08 -1.08 -3.04
C ILE A 56 5.72 -1.06 -1.65
N LYS A 57 5.23 -1.88 -0.70
CA LYS A 57 5.81 -2.00 0.65
C LYS A 57 7.25 -2.50 0.61
N ASP A 58 7.55 -3.48 -0.23
CA ASP A 58 8.88 -4.03 -0.39
C ASP A 58 9.83 -3.02 -1.05
N TRP A 59 9.34 -2.24 -2.03
CA TRP A 59 10.08 -1.15 -2.65
C TRP A 59 10.40 0.00 -1.67
N LEU A 60 9.47 0.33 -0.76
CA LEU A 60 9.67 1.34 0.27
C LEU A 60 10.53 0.86 1.45
N LYS A 61 10.82 -0.45 1.54
CA LYS A 61 11.60 -0.99 2.64
C LYS A 61 13.00 -0.41 2.60
N ALA A 62 13.37 0.32 3.66
CA ALA A 62 14.71 0.87 3.76
C ALA A 62 15.76 -0.25 3.70
N PRO A 63 16.88 -0.04 3.00
CA PRO A 63 18.00 -0.97 3.05
C PRO A 63 18.53 -1.06 4.49
N ASP A 64 19.14 -2.19 4.83
CA ASP A 64 19.81 -2.30 6.13
C ASP A 64 21.00 -1.33 6.18
N CYS A 65 20.85 -0.27 6.96
CA CYS A 65 21.86 0.78 7.14
C CYS A 65 23.06 0.32 7.99
N SER A 66 23.00 -0.85 8.64
CA SER A 66 24.05 -1.34 9.53
C SER A 66 25.42 -1.43 8.85
N THR A 67 25.45 -1.89 7.59
CA THR A 67 26.67 -2.08 6.82
C THR A 67 27.33 -0.74 6.51
N ASN A 68 26.56 0.27 6.14
CA ASN A 68 27.07 1.62 5.89
C ASN A 68 27.58 2.27 7.19
N PHE A 69 26.86 2.09 8.30
CA PHE A 69 27.29 2.55 9.61
C PHE A 69 28.64 1.95 10.02
N ILE A 70 28.81 0.63 9.91
CA ILE A 70 30.06 -0.06 10.26
C ILE A 70 31.20 0.41 9.34
N ALA A 71 30.96 0.51 8.03
CA ALA A 71 31.95 0.98 7.09
C ALA A 71 32.39 2.43 7.39
N ALA A 72 31.46 3.33 7.68
CA ALA A 72 31.75 4.70 8.06
C ALA A 72 32.48 4.77 9.42
N ALA A 73 32.07 3.97 10.40
CA ALA A 73 32.70 3.89 11.71
C ALA A 73 34.14 3.39 11.64
N ASN A 74 34.43 2.44 10.75
CA ASN A 74 35.77 1.89 10.53
C ASN A 74 36.67 2.83 9.72
N LYS A 75 36.10 3.57 8.76
CA LYS A 75 36.84 4.49 7.88
C LYS A 75 37.02 5.89 8.47
N LYS A 76 36.31 6.25 9.55
CA LYS A 76 36.47 7.56 10.17
C LYS A 76 37.89 7.70 10.74
N THR A 77 38.53 8.81 10.44
CA THR A 77 39.77 9.18 11.14
C THR A 77 39.41 9.66 12.55
N ALA A 78 40.08 9.10 13.57
CA ALA A 78 39.84 9.49 14.95
C ALA A 78 39.97 11.02 15.12
N ARG A 79 39.04 11.61 15.88
CA ARG A 79 38.95 13.06 16.14
C ARG A 79 38.53 13.94 14.95
N THR A 80 38.41 13.41 13.73
CA THR A 80 37.84 14.19 12.62
C THR A 80 36.37 14.51 12.91
N GLY A 81 36.00 15.77 12.73
CA GLY A 81 34.67 16.27 13.09
C GLY A 81 34.46 16.52 14.59
N MET A 82 35.45 16.28 15.45
CA MET A 82 35.31 16.60 16.88
C MET A 82 35.16 18.11 17.11
N TRP A 83 35.82 18.92 16.28
CA TRP A 83 35.78 20.38 16.36
C TRP A 83 34.38 20.99 16.22
N ILE A 84 33.45 20.32 15.52
CA ILE A 84 32.08 20.83 15.37
C ILE A 84 31.20 20.43 16.56
N ILE A 85 31.37 19.21 17.10
CA ILE A 85 30.57 18.73 18.24
C ILE A 85 31.01 19.35 19.57
N GLU A 86 32.26 19.79 19.68
CA GLU A 86 32.76 20.56 20.82
C GLU A 86 32.45 22.07 20.70
N HIS A 87 31.93 22.53 19.56
CA HIS A 87 31.69 23.95 19.32
C HIS A 87 30.49 24.45 20.17
N PRO A 88 30.58 25.59 20.88
CA PRO A 88 29.50 26.08 21.75
C PRO A 88 28.13 26.20 21.06
N ARG A 89 28.09 26.72 19.83
CA ARG A 89 26.85 26.79 19.02
C ARG A 89 26.20 25.43 18.75
N TYR A 90 27.01 24.37 18.58
CA TYR A 90 26.47 23.03 18.41
C TYR A 90 25.89 22.52 19.74
N ILE A 91 26.59 22.73 20.84
CA ILE A 91 26.13 22.32 22.19
C ILE A 91 24.81 23.00 22.54
N GLU A 92 24.71 24.32 22.29
CA GLU A 92 23.49 25.10 22.51
C GLU A 92 22.33 24.59 21.64
N TRP A 93 22.56 24.38 20.35
CA TRP A 93 21.56 23.79 19.46
C TRP A 93 21.14 22.38 19.88
N ASN A 94 22.09 21.53 20.29
CA ASN A 94 21.79 20.16 20.71
C ASN A 94 20.90 20.12 21.96
N ASN A 95 21.05 21.10 22.86
CA ASN A 95 20.24 21.20 24.07
C ASN A 95 18.87 21.86 23.83
N ASN A 96 18.79 22.83 22.92
CA ASN A 96 17.61 23.68 22.76
C ASN A 96 16.80 23.38 21.48
N GLY A 97 17.36 22.61 20.54
CA GLY A 97 16.79 22.35 19.22
C GLY A 97 16.83 23.55 18.28
N GLY A 98 16.01 23.50 17.22
CA GLY A 98 15.91 24.56 16.21
C GLY A 98 16.81 24.34 14.98
N LEU A 99 17.08 25.41 14.24
CA LEU A 99 17.83 25.38 12.98
C LEU A 99 19.29 25.74 13.21
N LEU A 100 20.20 24.82 12.88
CA LEU A 100 21.64 25.05 12.89
C LEU A 100 22.19 24.99 11.46
N TRP A 101 22.71 26.12 10.98
CA TRP A 101 23.39 26.17 9.69
C TRP A 101 24.89 25.87 9.86
N ILE A 102 25.37 24.87 9.14
CA ILE A 102 26.78 24.46 9.12
C ILE A 102 27.32 24.76 7.73
N GLN A 103 28.31 25.64 7.65
CA GLN A 103 29.01 25.94 6.40
C GLN A 103 30.37 25.24 6.42
N GLY A 104 30.60 24.36 5.44
CA GLY A 104 31.92 23.77 5.23
C GLY A 104 32.93 24.80 4.75
N LYS A 105 34.21 24.57 5.01
CA LYS A 105 35.31 25.39 4.47
C LYS A 105 35.56 24.99 3.01
N GLY A 106 34.68 25.40 2.10
CA GLY A 106 34.93 25.35 0.67
C GLY A 106 35.74 26.59 0.28
N GLU A 107 37.06 26.51 0.35
CA GLU A 107 37.88 27.48 -0.38
C GLU A 107 37.80 27.09 -1.86
N LEU A 108 37.25 27.99 -2.69
CA LEU A 108 37.52 27.97 -4.12
C LEU A 108 38.98 28.39 -4.28
N SER A 109 39.90 27.42 -4.39
CA SER A 109 41.29 27.65 -4.81
C SER A 109 41.38 27.72 -6.33
#